data_AF-A0A2M9QB33-F1
#
_entry.id   AF-A0A2M9QB33-F1
#
_cell.length_a   1.000
_cell.length_b   1.000
_cell.length_c   1.000
_cell.angle_alpha   90.00
_cell.angle_beta   90.00
_cell.angle_gamma   90.00
#
_symmetry.space_group_name_H-M   'P 1'
#
loop_
_entity.id
_entity.type
_entity.pdbx_description
1 polymer ?
#
loop_
_entity_poly.entity_id
_entity_poly.type
_entity_poly.pdbx_seq_one_letter_code
_entity_poly.pdbx_strand_id
1 'polypeptide(L)'
;SSDLNINRLKENFKYMSFTSYESTDFEPERVLALIDRLHDPTQNLEKTFRYFIGRGQGLTPTGDDILVGILYGHFLNNFIEQKHLETLKALIKEPLTTIVSKRFLTCALDGVFSSKITVLQHDPSLESMKSLIEVGSSSGMDTLYG
;
A
#
# COMPACT_ATOMS: atom_id res chain seq x y z
N SER A 1 -2.13 7.66 21.35
CA SER A 1 -1.12 6.59 21.19
C SER A 1 -0.90 6.25 19.72
N SER A 2 -1.96 6.23 18.88
CA SER A 2 -1.87 6.07 17.42
C SER A 2 -1.05 7.16 16.73
N ASP A 3 -1.29 8.44 17.03
CA ASP A 3 -0.62 9.57 16.36
C ASP A 3 0.89 9.61 16.60
N LEU A 4 1.35 9.18 17.77
CA LEU A 4 2.77 9.06 18.10
C LEU A 4 3.45 7.98 17.26
N ASN A 5 2.77 6.87 17.00
CA ASN A 5 3.28 5.79 16.17
C ASN A 5 3.31 6.18 14.69
N ILE A 6 2.30 6.92 14.21
CA ILE A 6 2.28 7.47 12.84
C ILE A 6 3.43 8.48 12.64
N ASN A 7 3.67 9.37 13.60
CA ASN A 7 4.78 10.33 13.49
C ASN A 7 6.15 9.64 13.50
N ARG A 8 6.33 8.61 14.34
CA ARG A 8 7.55 7.79 14.35
C ARG A 8 7.76 7.03 13.04
N LEU A 9 6.70 6.46 12.46
CA LEU A 9 6.78 5.85 11.13
C LEU A 9 7.28 6.89 10.11
N LYS A 10 6.65 8.07 10.04
CA LYS A 10 7.03 9.15 9.13
C LYS A 10 8.48 9.63 9.31
N GLU A 11 8.96 9.71 10.55
CA GLU A 11 10.36 10.05 10.82
C GLU A 11 11.31 8.96 10.33
N ASN A 12 10.97 7.71 10.58
CA ASN A 12 11.82 6.59 10.21
C ASN A 12 11.85 6.33 8.70
N PHE A 13 10.77 6.66 7.98
CA PHE A 13 10.73 6.65 6.51
C PHE A 13 11.83 7.52 5.87
N LYS A 14 12.29 8.58 6.54
CA LYS A 14 13.39 9.44 6.05
C LYS A 14 14.73 8.71 5.95
N TYR A 15 14.89 7.61 6.69
CA TYR A 15 16.10 6.79 6.66
C TYR A 15 16.00 5.62 5.67
N MET A 16 14.89 5.52 4.94
CA MET A 16 14.68 4.53 3.89
C MET A 16 14.89 5.14 2.51
N SER A 17 15.60 4.42 1.65
CA SER A 17 15.86 4.85 0.27
C SER A 17 14.84 4.20 -0.67
N PHE A 18 13.99 5.02 -1.27
CA PHE A 18 13.05 4.60 -2.33
C PHE A 18 13.56 4.99 -3.73
N THR A 19 14.85 5.27 -3.87
CA THR A 19 15.48 5.63 -5.16
C THR A 19 15.28 4.57 -6.25
N SER A 20 15.03 3.31 -5.88
CA SER A 20 14.68 2.24 -6.82
C SER A 20 13.37 2.46 -7.57
N TYR A 21 12.50 3.36 -7.11
CA TYR A 21 11.19 3.63 -7.73
C TYR A 21 11.22 4.83 -8.70
N GLU A 22 12.24 5.70 -8.63
CA GLU A 22 12.33 6.97 -9.38
C GLU A 22 12.30 6.82 -10.91
N SER A 23 12.52 5.62 -11.44
CA SER A 23 12.48 5.34 -12.88
C SER A 23 11.60 4.14 -13.21
N THR A 24 10.56 3.91 -12.40
CA THR A 24 9.61 2.81 -12.57
C THR A 24 8.22 3.33 -12.93
N ASP A 25 7.32 2.41 -13.28
CA ASP A 25 5.87 2.68 -13.40
C ASP A 25 5.25 3.25 -12.09
N PHE A 26 5.98 3.18 -10.97
CA PHE A 26 5.55 3.59 -9.63
C PHE A 26 6.42 4.70 -9.06
N GLU A 27 6.87 5.64 -9.89
CA GLU A 27 7.60 6.83 -9.42
C GLU A 27 6.85 7.58 -8.29
N PRO A 28 7.57 8.24 -7.36
CA PRO A 28 6.96 8.88 -6.19
C PRO A 28 5.83 9.84 -6.51
N GLU A 29 5.98 10.64 -7.57
CA GLU A 29 4.96 11.60 -7.99
C GLU A 29 3.63 10.93 -8.31
N ARG A 30 3.66 9.74 -8.91
CA ARG A 30 2.45 8.99 -9.28
C ARG A 30 1.74 8.40 -8.05
N VAL A 31 2.51 7.82 -7.14
CA VAL A 31 1.96 7.23 -5.92
C VAL A 31 1.37 8.32 -5.01
N LEU A 32 2.09 9.43 -4.83
CA LEU A 32 1.59 10.59 -4.08
C LEU A 32 0.35 11.19 -4.72
N ALA A 33 0.33 11.36 -6.05
CA ALA A 33 -0.86 11.84 -6.74
C ALA A 33 -2.07 10.91 -6.60
N LEU A 34 -1.86 9.58 -6.51
CA LEU A 34 -2.94 8.65 -6.17
C LEU A 34 -3.44 8.91 -4.74
N ILE A 35 -2.54 8.96 -3.76
CA ILE A 35 -2.89 9.19 -2.35
C ILE A 35 -3.69 10.49 -2.17
N ASP A 36 -3.22 11.60 -2.74
CA ASP A 36 -3.91 12.89 -2.66
C ASP A 36 -5.34 12.82 -3.22
N ARG A 37 -5.53 12.10 -4.33
CA ARG A 37 -6.85 11.96 -4.98
C ARG A 37 -7.79 11.01 -4.24
N LEU A 38 -7.28 10.13 -3.37
CA LEU A 38 -8.12 9.23 -2.56
C LEU A 38 -8.94 9.97 -1.50
N HIS A 39 -8.56 11.20 -1.15
CA HIS A 39 -9.32 12.06 -0.24
C HIS A 39 -10.53 12.75 -0.89
N ASP A 40 -10.63 12.75 -2.23
CA ASP A 40 -11.64 13.51 -2.96
C ASP A 40 -12.65 12.56 -3.63
N PRO A 41 -13.92 12.51 -3.16
CA PRO A 41 -14.92 11.60 -3.70
C PRO A 41 -15.38 11.99 -5.12
N THR A 42 -15.09 13.22 -5.58
CA THR A 42 -15.44 13.67 -6.93
C THR A 42 -14.52 13.06 -8.00
N GLN A 43 -13.33 12.59 -7.60
CA GLN A 43 -12.40 11.92 -8.51
C GLN A 43 -13.01 10.63 -9.07
N ASN A 44 -12.58 10.28 -10.29
CA ASN A 44 -12.76 8.94 -10.85
C ASN A 44 -11.38 8.27 -10.91
N LEU A 45 -11.20 7.25 -10.06
CA LEU A 45 -9.94 6.53 -9.91
C LEU A 45 -9.92 5.17 -10.60
N GLU A 46 -10.98 4.77 -11.30
CA GLU A 46 -11.06 3.43 -11.88
C GLU A 46 -9.87 3.14 -12.82
N LYS A 47 -9.55 4.07 -13.73
CA LYS A 47 -8.39 3.94 -14.63
C LYS A 47 -7.06 3.90 -13.87
N THR A 48 -6.96 4.66 -12.78
CA THR A 48 -5.74 4.67 -11.94
C THR A 48 -5.60 3.32 -11.22
N PHE A 49 -6.66 2.79 -10.62
CA PHE A 49 -6.62 1.46 -10.01
C PHE A 49 -6.32 0.36 -11.03
N ARG A 50 -6.92 0.39 -12.23
CA ARG A 50 -6.58 -0.55 -13.30
C ARG A 50 -5.12 -0.46 -13.76
N TYR A 51 -4.49 0.71 -13.57
CA TYR A 51 -3.06 0.85 -13.79
C TYR A 51 -2.22 0.24 -12.65
N PHE A 52 -2.67 0.25 -11.40
CA PHE A 52 -1.90 -0.37 -10.32
C PHE A 52 -2.11 -1.88 -10.26
N ILE A 53 -3.36 -2.34 -10.35
CA ILE A 53 -3.72 -3.75 -10.11
C ILE A 53 -3.03 -4.65 -11.14
N GLY A 54 -2.27 -5.62 -10.63
CA GLY A 54 -1.55 -6.62 -11.42
C GLY A 54 -0.31 -6.12 -12.17
N ARG A 55 0.07 -4.84 -12.02
CA ARG A 55 1.25 -4.28 -12.68
C ARG A 55 2.50 -4.52 -11.83
N GLY A 56 3.54 -5.08 -12.46
CA GLY A 56 4.74 -5.59 -11.79
C GLY A 56 4.95 -7.06 -12.14
N GLN A 57 6.05 -7.64 -11.65
CA GLN A 57 6.41 -9.04 -11.90
C GLN A 57 6.19 -9.90 -10.66
N GLY A 58 5.92 -11.21 -10.86
CA GLY A 58 5.85 -12.19 -9.78
C GLY A 58 4.44 -12.48 -9.26
N LEU A 59 4.38 -13.21 -8.14
CA LEU A 59 3.11 -13.60 -7.50
C LEU A 59 2.41 -12.44 -6.81
N THR A 60 3.16 -11.43 -6.38
CA THR A 60 2.66 -10.19 -5.82
C THR A 60 3.21 -9.02 -6.64
N PRO A 61 2.54 -8.63 -7.73
CA PRO A 61 2.97 -7.48 -8.52
C PRO A 61 3.09 -6.22 -7.66
N THR A 62 4.16 -5.45 -7.88
CA THR A 62 4.49 -4.24 -7.12
C THR A 62 3.31 -3.27 -6.94
N GLY A 63 2.49 -3.08 -7.98
CA GLY A 63 1.33 -2.20 -7.89
C GLY A 63 0.26 -2.70 -6.92
N ASP A 64 0.12 -4.01 -6.74
CA ASP A 64 -0.79 -4.58 -5.74
C ASP A 64 -0.24 -4.41 -4.32
N ASP A 65 1.06 -4.63 -4.12
CA ASP A 65 1.71 -4.47 -2.81
C ASP A 65 1.67 -3.01 -2.34
N ILE A 66 1.90 -2.04 -3.24
CA ILE A 66 1.72 -0.60 -2.97
C ILE A 66 0.28 -0.31 -2.54
N LEU A 67 -0.72 -0.86 -3.23
CA LEU A 67 -2.13 -0.67 -2.85
C LEU A 67 -2.44 -1.28 -1.47
N VAL A 68 -1.81 -2.39 -1.09
CA VAL A 68 -1.92 -2.96 0.27
C VAL A 68 -1.33 -2.01 1.31
N GLY A 69 -0.18 -1.38 1.03
CA GLY A 69 0.44 -0.36 1.89
C GLY A 69 -0.48 0.85 2.12
N ILE A 70 -1.03 1.39 1.03
CA ILE A 70 -1.99 2.49 1.07
C ILE A 70 -3.23 2.13 1.90
N LEU A 71 -3.80 0.93 1.71
CA LEU A 71 -4.95 0.44 2.49
C LEU A 71 -4.60 0.26 3.97
N TYR A 72 -3.37 -0.13 4.29
CA TYR A 72 -2.90 -0.19 5.67
C TYR A 72 -2.78 1.21 6.29
N GLY A 73 -2.23 2.18 5.55
CA GLY A 73 -2.23 3.58 5.96
C GLY A 73 -3.65 4.09 6.25
N HIS A 74 -4.62 3.71 5.41
CA HIS A 74 -6.03 4.04 5.59
C HIS A 74 -6.64 3.40 6.84
N PHE A 75 -6.30 2.13 7.10
CA PHE A 75 -6.71 1.44 8.33
C PHE A 75 -6.20 2.18 9.58
N LEU A 76 -5.00 2.76 9.54
CA LEU A 76 -4.44 3.54 10.65
C LEU A 76 -5.04 4.94 10.77
N ASN A 77 -5.32 5.58 9.64
CA ASN A 77 -5.85 6.93 9.57
C ASN A 77 -6.86 7.01 8.42
N ASN A 78 -8.14 7.03 8.74
CA ASN A 78 -9.23 6.93 7.77
C ASN A 78 -9.21 8.08 6.74
N PHE A 79 -8.53 7.88 5.60
CA PHE A 79 -8.29 8.93 4.60
C PHE A 79 -8.85 8.67 3.19
N ILE A 80 -9.29 7.44 2.91
CA ILE A 80 -9.77 7.04 1.59
C ILE A 80 -11.29 7.18 1.62
N GLU A 81 -11.82 7.92 0.67
CA GLU A 81 -13.26 8.05 0.52
C GLU A 81 -13.94 6.72 0.16
N GLN A 82 -15.10 6.46 0.75
CA GLN A 82 -15.83 5.19 0.64
C GLN A 82 -16.06 4.75 -0.81
N LYS A 83 -16.37 5.69 -1.71
CA LYS A 83 -16.54 5.46 -3.15
C LYS A 83 -15.31 4.79 -3.78
N HIS A 84 -14.11 5.18 -3.36
CA HIS A 84 -12.86 4.63 -3.92
C HIS A 84 -12.60 3.22 -3.39
N LEU A 85 -12.93 2.94 -2.13
CA LEU A 85 -12.91 1.58 -1.58
C LEU A 85 -13.88 0.66 -2.33
N GLU A 86 -15.08 1.15 -2.65
CA GLU A 86 -16.08 0.40 -3.42
C GLU A 86 -15.62 0.14 -4.86
N THR A 87 -15.00 1.14 -5.49
CA THR A 87 -14.40 1.01 -6.82
C THR A 87 -13.31 -0.06 -6.81
N LEU A 88 -12.40 -0.02 -5.82
CA LEU A 88 -11.34 -1.02 -5.69
C LEU A 88 -11.92 -2.42 -5.41
N LYS A 89 -12.91 -2.54 -4.52
CA LYS A 89 -13.66 -3.79 -4.24
C LYS A 89 -14.32 -4.38 -5.48
N ALA A 90 -14.82 -3.54 -6.39
CA ALA A 90 -15.39 -4.00 -7.65
C ALA A 90 -14.29 -4.52 -8.59
N LEU A 91 -13.20 -3.76 -8.76
CA LEU A 91 -12.11 -4.11 -9.69
C LEU A 91 -11.38 -5.40 -9.31
N ILE A 92 -11.13 -5.65 -8.02
CA ILE A 92 -10.43 -6.87 -7.60
C ILE A 92 -11.24 -8.16 -7.87
N LYS A 93 -12.53 -8.05 -8.21
CA LYS A 93 -13.33 -9.22 -8.63
C LYS A 93 -12.95 -9.68 -10.03
N GLU A 94 -12.49 -8.76 -10.87
CA GLU A 94 -12.01 -9.04 -12.22
C GLU A 94 -10.64 -9.78 -12.19
N PRO A 95 -10.27 -10.51 -13.26
CA PRO A 95 -8.99 -11.22 -13.34
C PRO A 95 -7.83 -10.27 -13.72
N LEU A 96 -7.65 -9.19 -12.95
CA LEU A 96 -6.63 -8.16 -13.21
C LEU A 96 -5.27 -8.46 -12.59
N THR A 97 -5.23 -9.32 -11.57
CA THR A 97 -4.00 -9.69 -10.85
C THR A 97 -4.00 -11.19 -10.50
N THR A 98 -2.95 -11.66 -9.86
CA THR A 98 -2.79 -13.04 -9.39
C THR A 98 -3.79 -13.38 -8.29
N ILE A 99 -4.02 -14.68 -8.08
CA ILE A 99 -4.86 -15.17 -6.98
C ILE A 99 -4.29 -14.75 -5.61
N VAL A 100 -2.96 -14.66 -5.49
CA VAL A 100 -2.26 -14.29 -4.25
C VAL A 100 -2.50 -12.81 -3.93
N SER A 101 -2.20 -11.89 -4.85
CA SER A 101 -2.45 -10.46 -4.67
C SER A 101 -3.92 -10.14 -4.45
N LYS A 102 -4.82 -10.79 -5.21
CA LYS A 102 -6.26 -10.63 -5.00
C LYS A 102 -6.66 -10.95 -3.57
N ARG A 103 -6.09 -12.02 -2.98
CA ARG A 103 -6.37 -12.38 -1.58
C ARG A 103 -5.86 -11.30 -0.63
N PHE A 104 -4.65 -10.78 -0.83
CA PHE A 104 -4.10 -9.72 0.02
C PHE A 104 -4.90 -8.42 -0.06
N LEU A 105 -5.25 -7.96 -1.26
CA LEU A 105 -6.11 -6.78 -1.46
C LEU A 105 -7.49 -6.97 -0.82
N THR A 106 -8.09 -8.16 -0.96
CA THR A 106 -9.38 -8.47 -0.31
C THR A 106 -9.27 -8.37 1.20
N CYS A 107 -8.24 -8.99 1.80
CA CYS A 107 -8.03 -8.92 3.24
C CYS A 107 -7.77 -7.49 3.71
N ALA A 108 -6.93 -6.72 3.00
CA ALA A 108 -6.64 -5.32 3.34
C ALA A 108 -7.90 -4.42 3.28
N LEU A 109 -8.78 -4.64 2.29
CA LEU A 109 -10.08 -3.96 2.17
C LEU A 109 -11.08 -4.30 3.28
N ASP A 110 -10.85 -5.40 4.00
CA ASP A 110 -11.60 -5.82 5.18
C ASP A 110 -10.86 -5.45 6.49
N GLY A 111 -9.75 -4.70 6.40
CA GLY A 111 -8.93 -4.29 7.55
C GLY A 111 -8.08 -5.42 8.15
N VAL A 112 -7.90 -6.53 7.43
CA VAL A 112 -7.12 -7.70 7.85
C VAL A 112 -5.77 -7.69 7.17
N PHE A 113 -4.71 -7.58 7.97
CA PHE A 113 -3.32 -7.54 7.49
C PHE A 113 -2.51 -8.69 8.07
N SER A 114 -1.43 -9.06 7.39
CA SER A 114 -0.51 -10.08 7.90
C SER A 114 0.16 -9.61 9.20
N SER A 115 0.53 -10.55 10.07
CA SER A 115 1.22 -10.25 11.33
C SER A 115 2.51 -9.43 11.14
N LYS A 116 3.15 -9.58 9.97
CA LYS A 116 4.34 -8.83 9.57
C LYS A 116 4.05 -7.33 9.43
N ILE A 117 2.92 -6.96 8.82
CA ILE A 117 2.53 -5.56 8.63
C ILE A 117 2.01 -4.99 9.95
N THR A 118 1.19 -5.75 10.69
CA THR A 118 0.59 -5.29 11.95
C THR A 118 1.61 -5.06 13.07
N VAL A 119 2.84 -5.58 12.96
CA VAL A 119 3.91 -5.31 13.92
C VAL A 119 4.21 -3.81 13.99
N LEU A 120 4.07 -3.09 12.86
CA LEU A 120 4.32 -1.65 12.77
C LEU A 120 3.32 -0.81 13.57
N GLN A 121 2.13 -1.35 13.89
CA GLN A 121 1.18 -0.68 14.78
C GLN A 121 1.67 -0.62 16.22
N HIS A 122 2.37 -1.67 16.63
CA HIS A 122 2.79 -1.91 18.02
C HIS A 122 4.23 -1.46 18.25
N ASP A 123 5.10 -1.65 17.26
CA ASP A 123 6.49 -1.23 17.24
C ASP A 123 6.85 -0.55 15.91
N PRO A 124 6.76 0.79 15.84
CA PRO A 124 7.16 1.56 14.66
C PRO A 124 8.69 1.76 14.58
N SER A 125 9.49 0.95 15.27
CA SER A 125 10.95 1.07 15.27
C SER A 125 11.56 0.80 13.89
N LEU A 126 12.70 1.43 13.62
CA LEU A 126 13.47 1.21 12.39
C LEU A 126 13.82 -0.27 12.19
N GLU A 127 14.07 -1.01 13.28
CA GLU A 127 14.38 -2.45 13.23
C GLU A 127 13.17 -3.29 12.80
N SER A 128 11.96 -2.96 13.29
CA SER A 128 10.73 -3.61 12.84
C SER A 128 10.43 -3.34 11.36
N MET A 129 10.71 -2.13 10.86
CA MET A 129 10.57 -1.86 9.42
C MET A 129 11.66 -2.52 8.57
N LYS A 130 12.92 -2.58 9.03
CA LYS A 130 13.96 -3.36 8.36
C LYS A 130 13.63 -4.85 8.32
N SER A 131 13.09 -5.40 9.40
CA SER A 131 12.64 -6.79 9.45
C SER A 131 11.54 -7.08 8.43
N LEU A 132 10.64 -6.12 8.18
CA LEU A 132 9.65 -6.23 7.10
C LEU A 132 10.30 -6.33 5.71
N ILE A 133 11.37 -5.57 5.47
CA ILE A 133 12.15 -5.56 4.23
C ILE A 133 13.07 -6.79 4.09
N GLU A 134 13.60 -7.33 5.20
CA GLU A 134 14.53 -8.47 5.17
C GLU A 134 13.82 -9.83 5.09
N VAL A 135 12.62 -9.95 5.68
CA VAL A 135 11.88 -11.22 5.79
C VAL A 135 10.83 -11.37 4.67
N GLY A 136 10.54 -10.31 3.92
CA GLY A 136 9.81 -10.36 2.65
C GLY A 136 10.77 -9.98 1.55
N SER A 137 10.78 -10.68 0.41
CA SER A 137 11.49 -10.21 -0.80
C SER A 137 10.96 -8.83 -1.26
N SER A 138 11.23 -8.37 -2.50
CA SER A 138 10.83 -7.03 -3.00
C SER A 138 9.42 -6.55 -2.57
N SER A 139 8.44 -7.45 -2.49
CA SER A 139 7.08 -7.23 -1.96
C SER A 139 6.97 -6.52 -0.60
N GLY A 140 7.89 -6.78 0.34
CA GLY A 140 7.89 -6.10 1.65
C GLY A 140 8.23 -4.61 1.52
N MET A 141 9.18 -4.29 0.65
CA MET A 141 9.54 -2.91 0.32
C MET A 141 8.42 -2.21 -0.46
N ASP A 142 7.81 -2.90 -1.43
CA ASP A 142 6.67 -2.38 -2.21
C ASP A 142 5.48 -2.03 -1.31
N THR A 143 5.19 -2.87 -0.30
CA THR A 143 4.13 -2.62 0.68
C THR A 143 4.46 -1.45 1.61
N LEU A 144 5.73 -1.30 1.99
CA LEU A 144 6.15 -0.20 2.85
C LEU A 144 6.17 1.14 2.09
N TYR A 145 6.42 1.10 0.79
CA TYR A 145 6.48 2.27 -0.08
C TYR A 145 5.10 2.92 -0.30
N GLY A 146 4.02 2.14 -0.29
CA GLY A 146 2.63 2.62 -0.37
C GLY A 146 2.08 3.08 0.97
#